data_AF-A0AAU6AGH1-F1
#
_entry.id   AF-A0AAU6AGH1-F1
#
_cell.length_a   1.000
_cell.length_b   1.000
_cell.length_c   1.000
_cell.angle_alpha   90.00
_cell.angle_beta   90.00
_cell.angle_gamma   90.00
#
_symmetry.space_group_name_H-M   'P 1'
#
loop_
_entity.id
_entity.type
_entity.pdbx_description
1 polymer ?
#
loop_
_entity_poly.entity_id
_entity_poly.type
_entity_poly.pdbx_seq_one_letter_code
_entity_poly.pdbx_strand_id
1 'polypeptide(L)'
;MIKCRLLMGAEAAILATAAVLAAMAAHTSSGAAQQRSFLPAAELLDGVSVVVHHGGSGNTFGAAARGIPAVVTPDIPGQQRQARRLEAAGAGLALPMGEAAPEDVTAAVGLVLSDPAYALGAHRLREEIAAMPSASQVAERLVASVG
;
A
#
# COMPACT_ATOMS: atom_id res chain seq x y z
N MET A 1 11.94 -11.24 5.27
CA MET A 1 11.38 -10.56 6.47
C MET A 1 10.95 -9.15 6.08
N ILE A 2 9.64 -8.86 6.11
CA ILE A 2 9.08 -7.55 5.77
C ILE A 2 9.08 -6.70 7.05
N LYS A 3 9.97 -5.72 7.10
CA LYS A 3 10.05 -4.71 8.17
C LYS A 3 9.16 -3.51 7.78
N CYS A 4 8.34 -2.99 8.69
CA CYS A 4 7.39 -1.89 8.45
C CYS A 4 7.71 -0.68 9.36
N ARG A 5 7.49 0.55 8.88
CA ARG A 5 7.62 1.82 9.63
C ARG A 5 6.34 2.62 9.53
N LEU A 6 5.95 3.25 10.64
CA LEU A 6 4.89 4.24 10.70
C LEU A 6 5.52 5.63 10.78
N LEU A 7 5.13 6.56 9.90
CA LEU A 7 5.48 7.98 9.98
C LEU A 7 4.21 8.78 10.31
N MET A 8 4.25 9.56 11.38
CA MET A 8 3.15 10.43 11.83
C MET A 8 3.54 11.90 11.62
N GLY A 9 3.18 12.48 10.47
CA GLY A 9 3.14 13.93 10.31
C GLY A 9 1.75 14.45 10.70
N ALA A 10 1.62 15.67 11.21
CA ALA A 10 0.44 16.17 11.92
C ALA A 10 -0.93 16.14 11.17
N GLU A 11 -1.02 15.65 9.93
CA GLU A 11 -2.29 15.41 9.22
C GLU A 11 -2.38 14.06 8.47
N ALA A 12 -1.33 13.23 8.43
CA ALA A 12 -1.35 11.95 7.69
C ALA A 12 -0.43 10.88 8.30
N ALA A 13 -0.94 9.64 8.41
CA ALA A 13 -0.18 8.48 8.85
C ALA A 13 0.28 7.65 7.63
N ILE A 14 1.59 7.41 7.52
CA ILE A 14 2.20 6.67 6.40
C ILE A 14 2.73 5.34 6.91
N LEU A 15 2.36 4.24 6.25
CA LEU A 15 2.97 2.92 6.47
C LEU A 15 3.93 2.57 5.35
N ALA A 16 5.23 2.40 5.65
CA ALA A 16 6.26 2.10 4.66
C ALA A 16 6.98 0.77 4.93
N THR A 17 7.24 -0.02 3.89
CA THR A 17 8.09 -1.23 4.00
C THR A 17 9.59 -0.90 3.90
N ALA A 18 10.45 -1.70 4.54
CA ALA A 18 11.84 -1.33 4.84
C ALA A 18 12.74 -0.95 3.65
N ALA A 19 12.50 -1.48 2.45
CA ALA A 19 13.29 -1.11 1.28
C ALA A 19 13.12 0.39 0.93
N VAL A 20 11.95 0.96 1.21
CA VAL A 20 11.61 2.38 1.00
C VAL A 20 12.14 3.26 2.13
N LEU A 21 12.40 2.66 3.28
CA LEU A 21 12.74 3.37 4.51
C LEU A 21 14.10 4.03 4.49
N ALA A 22 15.08 3.36 3.87
CA ALA A 22 16.42 3.89 3.72
C ALA A 22 16.40 5.21 2.95
N ALA A 23 15.47 5.34 2.00
CA ALA A 23 15.25 6.56 1.26
C ALA A 23 14.59 7.64 2.14
N MET A 24 13.46 7.34 2.81
CA MET A 24 12.72 8.37 3.58
C MET A 24 13.35 8.80 4.92
N ALA A 25 14.33 8.06 5.45
CA ALA A 25 14.91 8.33 6.76
C ALA A 25 15.63 9.68 6.86
N ALA A 26 16.10 10.25 5.75
CA ALA A 26 16.80 11.54 5.72
C ALA A 26 15.87 12.76 5.92
N HIS A 27 14.54 12.58 5.85
CA HIS A 27 13.57 13.70 5.85
C HIS A 27 12.55 13.65 7.00
N THR A 28 12.73 12.76 7.98
CA THR A 28 11.81 12.71 9.15
C THR A 28 12.45 13.33 10.38
N SER A 29 11.72 14.21 11.07
CA SER A 29 12.09 14.65 12.42
C SER A 29 12.00 13.47 13.40
N SER A 30 12.98 13.39 14.32
CA SER A 30 13.24 12.24 15.20
C SER A 30 12.09 11.82 16.14
N GLY A 31 10.99 12.58 16.24
CA GLY A 31 9.87 12.30 17.13
C GLY A 31 8.65 11.61 16.49
N ALA A 32 8.56 11.60 15.15
CA ALA A 32 7.36 11.21 14.41
C ALA A 32 7.44 9.82 13.75
N ALA A 33 8.59 9.15 13.82
CA ALA A 33 8.83 7.88 13.15
C ALA A 33 8.98 6.72 14.15
N GLN A 34 8.22 5.65 13.95
CA GLN A 34 8.42 4.39 14.67
C GLN A 34 8.87 3.29 13.72
N GLN A 35 10.01 2.67 14.02
CA GLN A 35 10.51 1.49 13.31
C GLN A 35 10.20 0.23 14.09
N ARG A 36 9.62 -0.78 13.42
CA ARG A 36 9.29 -2.08 14.02
C ARG A 36 9.91 -3.21 13.20
N SER A 37 10.40 -4.24 13.87
CA SER A 37 11.08 -5.38 13.24
C SER A 37 10.14 -6.24 12.41
N PHE A 38 8.91 -6.44 12.89
CA PHE A 38 7.83 -7.11 12.18
C PHE A 38 6.51 -6.77 12.86
N LEU A 39 5.50 -6.42 12.07
CA LEU A 39 4.12 -6.30 12.50
C LEU A 39 3.21 -6.76 11.36
N PRO A 40 2.11 -7.47 11.63
CA PRO A 40 1.13 -7.80 10.61
C PRO A 40 0.61 -6.51 9.99
N ALA A 41 0.83 -6.31 8.68
CA ALA A 41 0.46 -5.07 8.01
C ALA A 41 -1.03 -4.74 8.22
N ALA A 42 -1.90 -5.76 8.23
CA ALA A 42 -3.33 -5.62 8.48
C ALA A 42 -3.68 -4.92 9.82
N GLU A 43 -2.86 -5.11 10.86
CA GLU A 43 -3.08 -4.50 12.18
C GLU A 43 -2.65 -3.04 12.25
N LEU A 44 -1.87 -2.58 11.26
CA LEU A 44 -1.31 -1.23 11.22
C LEU A 44 -2.02 -0.29 10.26
N LEU A 45 -3.02 -0.77 9.52
CA LEU A 45 -3.66 0.03 8.48
C LEU A 45 -4.79 0.93 9.00
N ASP A 46 -5.22 0.74 10.24
CA ASP A 46 -6.24 1.61 10.85
C ASP A 46 -5.66 3.01 11.07
N GLY A 47 -6.35 4.02 10.50
CA GLY A 47 -5.89 5.41 10.54
C GLY A 47 -4.76 5.75 9.55
N VAL A 48 -4.30 4.80 8.72
CA VAL A 48 -3.29 5.07 7.68
C VAL A 48 -3.91 5.78 6.49
N SER A 49 -3.28 6.88 6.07
CA SER A 49 -3.72 7.71 4.94
C SER A 49 -3.13 7.24 3.62
N VAL A 50 -1.92 6.66 3.64
CA VAL A 50 -1.22 6.15 2.46
C VAL A 50 -0.22 5.05 2.84
N VAL A 51 -0.08 4.04 1.98
CA VAL A 51 0.91 2.97 2.14
C VAL A 51 2.00 3.10 1.09
N VAL A 52 3.27 2.97 1.48
CA VAL A 52 4.40 2.89 0.55
C VAL A 52 5.03 1.50 0.60
N HIS A 53 4.95 0.75 -0.50
CA HIS A 53 5.43 -0.63 -0.52
C HIS A 53 5.93 -1.09 -1.88
N HIS A 54 6.71 -2.17 -1.91
CA HIS A 54 7.35 -2.68 -3.13
C HIS A 54 6.40 -3.41 -4.12
N GLY A 55 5.08 -3.39 -3.94
CA GLY A 55 4.15 -4.11 -4.84
C GLY A 55 3.83 -5.57 -4.47
N GLY A 56 4.21 -6.05 -3.28
CA GLY A 56 3.78 -7.36 -2.77
C GLY A 56 2.26 -7.45 -2.57
N SER A 57 1.65 -8.56 -2.99
CA SER A 57 0.19 -8.76 -3.02
C SER A 57 -0.50 -8.55 -1.66
N GLY A 58 0.10 -9.02 -0.57
CA GLY A 58 -0.46 -8.86 0.78
C GLY A 58 -0.65 -7.39 1.18
N ASN A 59 0.30 -6.52 0.84
CA ASN A 59 0.18 -5.08 1.09
C ASN A 59 -0.80 -4.43 0.11
N THR A 60 -0.73 -4.77 -1.18
CA THR A 60 -1.64 -4.25 -2.20
C THR A 60 -3.10 -4.53 -1.82
N PHE A 61 -3.45 -5.79 -1.57
CA PHE A 61 -4.82 -6.16 -1.21
C PHE A 61 -5.19 -5.71 0.20
N GLY A 62 -4.25 -5.70 1.15
CA GLY A 62 -4.49 -5.18 2.50
C GLY A 62 -4.90 -3.70 2.50
N ALA A 63 -4.21 -2.88 1.71
CA ALA A 63 -4.51 -1.46 1.54
C ALA A 63 -5.80 -1.25 0.73
N ALA A 64 -5.95 -1.95 -0.40
CA ALA A 64 -7.14 -1.86 -1.24
C ALA A 64 -8.42 -2.26 -0.47
N ALA A 65 -8.38 -3.34 0.32
CA ALA A 65 -9.51 -3.79 1.14
C ALA A 65 -9.91 -2.78 2.24
N ARG A 66 -9.05 -1.81 2.57
CA ARG A 66 -9.37 -0.71 3.51
C ARG A 66 -9.65 0.62 2.79
N GLY A 67 -9.47 0.65 1.48
CA GLY A 67 -9.62 1.85 0.67
C GLY A 67 -8.53 2.88 0.93
N ILE A 68 -7.31 2.40 1.17
CA ILE A 68 -6.12 3.23 1.39
C ILE A 68 -5.31 3.26 0.10
N PRO A 69 -5.02 4.44 -0.47
CA PRO A 69 -4.19 4.53 -1.67
C PRO A 69 -2.73 4.19 -1.38
N ALA A 70 -1.96 3.84 -2.42
CA ALA A 70 -0.58 3.42 -2.24
C ALA A 70 0.42 4.03 -3.23
N VAL A 71 1.64 4.27 -2.76
CA VAL A 71 2.81 4.47 -3.61
C VAL A 71 3.54 3.13 -3.70
N VAL A 72 3.71 2.63 -4.92
CA VAL A 72 4.26 1.30 -5.17
C VAL A 72 5.65 1.43 -5.76
N THR A 73 6.66 0.81 -5.14
CA THR A 73 8.06 0.86 -5.58
C THR A 73 8.51 -0.50 -6.15
N PRO A 74 8.00 -0.92 -7.32
CA PRO A 74 8.19 -2.28 -7.80
C PRO A 74 9.61 -2.51 -8.34
N ASP A 75 10.16 -3.69 -8.06
CA ASP A 75 11.49 -4.11 -8.49
C ASP A 75 11.41 -5.28 -9.48
N ILE A 76 10.54 -6.27 -9.21
CA ILE A 76 10.41 -7.48 -10.04
C ILE A 76 9.10 -7.51 -10.87
N PRO A 77 9.03 -8.28 -11.97
CA PRO A 77 7.88 -8.27 -12.88
C PRO A 77 6.51 -8.53 -12.23
N GLY A 78 6.47 -9.37 -11.19
CA GLY A 78 5.24 -9.61 -10.41
C GLY A 78 4.74 -8.35 -9.69
N GLN A 79 5.66 -7.60 -9.08
CA GLN A 79 5.36 -6.34 -8.40
C GLN A 79 4.97 -5.25 -9.39
N GLN A 80 5.65 -5.18 -10.55
CA GLN A 80 5.32 -4.24 -11.62
C GLN A 80 3.90 -4.46 -12.16
N ARG A 81 3.47 -5.71 -12.31
CA ARG A 81 2.08 -6.02 -12.69
C ARG A 81 1.07 -5.52 -11.65
N GLN A 82 1.36 -5.70 -10.37
CA GLN A 82 0.48 -5.21 -9.30
C GLN A 82 0.44 -3.68 -9.29
N ALA A 83 1.59 -3.01 -9.44
CA ALA A 83 1.68 -1.56 -9.51
C ALA A 83 0.85 -0.99 -10.66
N ARG A 84 1.02 -1.53 -11.88
CA ARG A 84 0.25 -1.09 -13.07
C ARG A 84 -1.26 -1.29 -12.90
N ARG A 85 -1.69 -2.38 -12.25
CA ARG A 85 -3.11 -2.61 -11.97
C ARG A 85 -3.68 -1.61 -10.97
N LEU A 86 -2.90 -1.28 -9.94
CA LEU A 86 -3.30 -0.31 -8.94
C LEU A 86 -3.38 1.11 -9.52
N GLU A 87 -2.41 1.49 -10.37
CA GLU A 87 -2.44 2.73 -11.15
C GLU A 87 -3.65 2.80 -12.08
N ALA A 88 -3.92 1.72 -12.84
CA ALA A 88 -5.07 1.67 -13.74
C ALA A 88 -6.41 1.77 -13.00
N ALA A 89 -6.48 1.31 -11.75
CA ALA A 89 -7.64 1.49 -10.88
C ALA A 89 -7.72 2.90 -10.24
N GLY A 90 -6.72 3.75 -10.46
CA GLY A 90 -6.60 5.06 -9.82
C GLY A 90 -6.40 4.97 -8.32
N ALA A 91 -5.93 3.84 -7.78
CA ALA A 91 -5.79 3.59 -6.35
C ALA A 91 -4.34 3.68 -5.86
N GLY A 92 -3.41 4.04 -6.75
CA GLY A 92 -2.01 4.21 -6.40
C GLY A 92 -1.16 4.74 -7.53
N LEU A 93 0.11 4.97 -7.21
CA LEU A 93 1.13 5.49 -8.11
C LEU A 93 2.32 4.52 -8.13
N ALA A 94 2.81 4.14 -9.29
CA ALA A 94 4.02 3.34 -9.42
C ALA A 94 5.25 4.26 -9.53
N LEU A 95 6.22 4.04 -8.66
CA LEU A 95 7.52 4.70 -8.65
C LEU A 95 8.63 3.64 -8.76
N PRO A 96 9.03 3.23 -9.98
CA PRO A 96 10.13 2.29 -10.17
C PRO A 96 11.44 2.87 -9.60
N MET A 97 12.06 2.17 -8.65
CA MET A 97 13.19 2.72 -7.87
C MET A 97 14.55 2.70 -8.56
N GLY A 98 14.63 2.24 -9.82
CA GLY A 98 15.91 2.10 -10.53
C GLY A 98 16.78 3.38 -10.52
N GLU A 99 16.12 4.55 -10.63
CA GLU A 99 16.77 5.86 -10.61
C GLU A 99 16.11 6.83 -9.61
N ALA A 100 15.11 6.39 -8.84
CA ALA A 100 14.33 7.26 -7.98
C ALA A 100 15.10 7.64 -6.70
N ALA A 101 15.11 8.93 -6.40
CA ALA A 101 15.68 9.50 -5.20
C ALA A 101 14.67 9.49 -4.03
N PRO A 102 15.12 9.62 -2.77
CA PRO A 102 14.25 9.82 -1.61
C PRO A 102 13.17 10.90 -1.76
N GLU A 103 13.52 11.98 -2.44
CA GLU A 103 12.68 13.13 -2.71
C GLU A 103 11.50 12.73 -3.62
N ASP A 104 11.72 11.80 -4.55
CA ASP A 104 10.68 11.30 -5.45
C ASP A 104 9.62 10.50 -4.69
N VAL A 105 10.02 9.72 -3.66
CA VAL A 105 9.07 9.04 -2.78
C VAL A 105 8.23 10.05 -2.01
N THR A 106 8.86 11.13 -1.54
CA THR A 106 8.17 12.20 -0.79
C THR A 106 7.18 12.94 -1.68
N ALA A 107 7.58 13.27 -2.92
CA ALA A 107 6.72 13.89 -3.92
C ALA A 107 5.55 12.97 -4.31
N ALA A 108 5.81 11.68 -4.53
CA ALA A 108 4.81 10.67 -4.83
C ALA A 108 3.76 10.54 -3.70
N VAL A 109 4.21 10.50 -2.45
CA VAL A 109 3.32 10.49 -1.28
C VAL A 109 2.49 11.77 -1.21
N GLY A 110 3.12 12.93 -1.40
CA GLY A 110 2.42 14.22 -1.42
C GLY A 110 1.35 14.30 -2.51
N LEU A 111 1.63 13.81 -3.71
CA LEU A 111 0.66 13.73 -4.80
C LEU A 111 -0.52 12.82 -4.44
N VAL A 112 -0.24 11.61 -3.94
CA VAL A 112 -1.29 10.65 -3.56
C VAL A 112 -2.19 11.18 -2.44
N LEU A 113 -1.64 11.95 -1.50
CA LEU A 113 -2.40 12.55 -0.41
C LEU A 113 -3.19 13.80 -0.82
N SER A 114 -2.72 14.56 -1.81
CA SER A 114 -3.33 15.84 -2.21
C SER A 114 -4.36 15.71 -3.33
N ASP A 115 -4.23 14.73 -4.22
CA ASP A 115 -5.21 14.47 -5.28
C ASP A 115 -6.30 13.49 -4.79
N PRO A 116 -7.56 13.94 -4.62
CA PRO A 116 -8.65 13.10 -4.13
C PRO A 116 -8.99 11.94 -5.07
N ALA A 117 -8.54 11.97 -6.33
CA ALA A 117 -8.74 10.87 -7.27
C ALA A 117 -8.16 9.54 -6.75
N TYR A 118 -7.03 9.58 -6.02
CA TYR A 118 -6.41 8.39 -5.46
C TYR A 118 -7.24 7.76 -4.35
N ALA A 119 -7.77 8.59 -3.44
CA ALA A 119 -8.67 8.13 -2.38
C ALA A 119 -9.97 7.55 -2.97
N LEU A 120 -10.53 8.20 -4.00
CA LEU A 120 -11.71 7.70 -4.71
C LEU A 120 -11.45 6.35 -5.39
N GLY A 121 -10.32 6.18 -6.08
CA GLY A 121 -9.94 4.90 -6.68
C GLY A 121 -9.76 3.79 -5.65
N ALA A 122 -9.10 4.10 -4.53
CA ALA A 122 -8.94 3.14 -3.44
C ALA A 122 -10.28 2.75 -2.80
N HIS A 123 -11.20 3.70 -2.61
CA HIS A 123 -12.55 3.42 -2.11
C HIS A 123 -13.36 2.53 -3.06
N ARG A 124 -13.28 2.74 -4.38
CA ARG A 124 -13.91 1.84 -5.36
C ARG A 124 -13.37 0.42 -5.24
N LEU A 125 -12.06 0.25 -5.15
CA LEU A 125 -11.47 -1.08 -4.95
C LEU A 125 -11.94 -1.74 -3.65
N ARG A 126 -12.09 -0.97 -2.56
CA ARG A 126 -12.65 -1.48 -1.31
C ARG A 126 -14.06 -2.00 -1.51
N GLU A 127 -14.91 -1.24 -2.20
CA GLU A 127 -16.30 -1.63 -2.49
C GLU A 127 -16.35 -2.89 -3.36
N GLU A 128 -15.50 -2.97 -4.39
CA GLU A 128 -15.38 -4.16 -5.23
C GLU A 128 -14.95 -5.39 -4.43
N ILE A 129 -13.93 -5.26 -3.58
CA ILE A 129 -13.45 -6.35 -2.71
C ILE A 129 -14.54 -6.76 -1.72
N ALA A 130 -15.24 -5.80 -1.11
CA ALA A 130 -16.31 -6.08 -0.14
C ALA A 130 -17.52 -6.80 -0.78
N ALA A 131 -17.75 -6.59 -2.09
CA ALA A 131 -18.79 -7.28 -2.85
C ALA A 131 -18.40 -8.71 -3.27
N MET A 132 -17.13 -9.12 -3.12
CA MET A 132 -16.69 -10.47 -3.46
C MET A 132 -17.23 -11.50 -2.45
N PRO A 133 -17.44 -12.75 -2.90
CA PRO A 133 -17.76 -13.83 -1.98
C PRO A 133 -16.66 -14.00 -0.92
N SER A 134 -17.06 -14.34 0.30
CA SER A 134 -16.12 -14.66 1.37
C SER A 134 -15.31 -15.91 1.02
N ALA A 135 -14.14 -16.05 1.67
CA ALA A 135 -13.32 -17.25 1.48
C ALA A 135 -14.09 -18.55 1.80
N SER A 136 -15.00 -18.52 2.79
CA SER A 136 -15.87 -19.67 3.10
C SER A 136 -16.82 -19.98 1.94
N GLN A 137 -17.49 -18.96 1.40
CA GLN A 137 -18.40 -19.13 0.28
C GLN A 137 -17.70 -19.67 -0.97
N VAL A 138 -16.46 -19.23 -1.22
CA VAL A 138 -15.65 -19.77 -2.33
C VAL A 138 -15.27 -21.23 -2.05
N ALA A 139 -14.83 -21.56 -0.83
CA ALA A 139 -14.48 -22.93 -0.45
C ALA A 139 -15.68 -23.89 -0.60
N GLU A 140 -16.86 -23.49 -0.14
CA GLU A 140 -18.11 -24.24 -0.29
C GLU A 140 -18.44 -24.52 -1.77
N ARG A 141 -18.30 -23.52 -2.64
CA ARG A 141 -18.52 -23.68 -4.10
C ARG A 141 -17.51 -24.64 -4.74
N LEU A 142 -16.25 -24.57 -4.32
CA LEU A 142 -15.20 -25.46 -4.84
C LEU A 142 -15.49 -26.91 -4.46
N VAL A 143 -15.84 -27.17 -3.19
CA VAL A 143 -16.22 -28.52 -2.74
C VAL A 143 -17.44 -29.04 -3.50
N ALA A 144 -18.45 -28.20 -3.71
CA ALA A 144 -19.64 -28.56 -4.46
C ALA A 144 -19.38 -28.84 -5.96
N SER A 145 -18.27 -28.35 -6.52
CA SER A 145 -17.93 -28.55 -7.95
C SER A 145 -17.20 -29.85 -8.28
N VAL A 146 -16.72 -30.58 -7.26
CA VAL A 146 -15.95 -31.83 -7.42
C VAL A 146 -16.67 -33.07 -6.90
N GLY A 147 -17.87 -32.90 -6.34
CA GLY A 147 -18.76 -33.99 -5.92
C GLY A 147 -19.88 -34.22 -6.92
#